data_AF-C9JDL5-F1
#
_entry.id   AF-C9JDL5-F1
#
_cell.length_a   1.000
_cell.length_b   1.000
_cell.length_c   1.000
_cell.angle_alpha   90.00
_cell.angle_beta   90.00
_cell.angle_gamma   90.00
#
_symmetry.space_group_name_H-M   'P 1'
#
loop_
_entity.id
_entity.type
_entity.pdbx_description
1 polymer ?
#
loop_
_entity_poly.entity_id
_entity_poly.type
_entity_poly.pdbx_seq_one_letter_code
_entity_poly.pdbx_strand_id
1 'polypeptide(L)'
;MSLPSRQTAIIVNPPPPEYINTKKNGRLTNQLQYLQKVVLKDLWKHSFSWPFQRPVDAVKLQLPDYYTIIKNPMDLNTIKKRLENKYYAKASECIEDFNTMFSNCYLYNKPGDDIVLMAQALEKLFMQKLSQMPQEEQVVGVKERIKKGTQQNIAVSSAKEKSSPSATEKVFKQQEIPSVFPKTSISPLNVVQGASVNSS
;
A
#
# COMPACT_ATOMS: atom_id res chain seq x y z
N MET A 1 -11.08 52.93 8.87
CA MET A 1 -11.39 51.58 8.36
C MET A 1 -10.27 50.65 8.80
N SER A 2 -10.46 49.91 9.90
CA SER A 2 -9.48 48.90 10.35
C SER A 2 -9.64 47.67 9.48
N LEU A 3 -8.54 47.16 8.91
CA LEU A 3 -8.53 45.86 8.25
C LEU A 3 -8.95 44.79 9.27
N PRO A 4 -9.78 43.79 8.88
CA PRO A 4 -10.08 42.68 9.76
C PRO A 4 -8.80 41.90 10.02
N SER A 5 -8.45 41.76 11.30
CA SER A 5 -7.34 40.92 11.75
C SER A 5 -7.44 39.57 11.07
N ARG A 6 -6.43 39.24 10.26
CA ARG A 6 -6.30 37.93 9.62
C ARG A 6 -6.25 36.91 10.75
N GLN A 7 -7.35 36.21 10.99
CA GLN A 7 -7.41 35.14 11.98
C GLN A 7 -6.38 34.09 11.51
N THR A 8 -5.18 34.13 12.07
CA THR A 8 -4.18 33.10 11.82
C THR A 8 -4.76 31.82 12.40
N ALA A 9 -5.24 30.94 11.52
CA ALA A 9 -5.68 29.61 11.92
C ALA A 9 -4.52 28.97 12.70
N ILE A 10 -4.76 28.64 13.97
CA ILE A 10 -3.77 28.01 14.82
C ILE A 10 -3.55 26.61 14.23
N ILE A 11 -2.39 26.39 13.61
CA ILE A 11 -2.01 25.08 13.09
C ILE A 11 -1.61 24.22 14.29
N VAL A 12 -2.25 23.07 14.45
CA VAL A 12 -1.95 22.12 15.53
C VAL A 12 -1.77 20.73 14.92
N ASN A 13 -0.66 20.08 15.25
CA ASN A 13 -0.45 18.68 14.90
C ASN A 13 -1.28 17.80 15.86
N PRO A 14 -2.08 16.84 15.35
CA PRO A 14 -2.75 15.86 16.19
C PRO A 14 -1.71 14.93 16.85
N PRO A 15 -2.10 14.15 17.88
CA PRO A 15 -1.28 13.06 18.35
C PRO A 15 -0.94 12.09 17.20
N PRO A 16 0.24 11.46 17.21
CA PRO A 16 0.60 10.46 16.21
C PRO A 16 -0.37 9.26 16.27
N PRO A 17 -0.54 8.51 15.17
CA PRO A 17 -1.42 7.35 15.18
C PRO A 17 -0.98 6.31 16.22
N GLU A 18 -1.95 5.65 16.84
CA GLU A 18 -1.67 4.62 17.84
C GLU A 18 -0.85 3.48 17.23
N TYR A 19 0.16 3.00 17.97
CA TYR A 19 1.02 1.89 17.56
C TYR A 19 1.09 0.76 18.59
N ILE A 20 0.37 0.90 19.71
CA ILE A 20 0.24 -0.14 20.75
C ILE A 20 -1.16 -0.72 20.65
N ASN A 21 -1.25 -2.04 20.58
CA ASN A 21 -2.53 -2.73 20.54
C ASN A 21 -2.95 -3.12 21.96
N THR A 22 -3.88 -2.34 22.53
CA THR A 22 -4.43 -2.54 23.87
C THR A 22 -5.31 -3.78 23.99
N LYS A 23 -5.87 -4.26 22.88
CA LYS A 23 -6.73 -5.46 22.82
C LYS A 23 -5.92 -6.76 22.82
N LYS A 24 -4.58 -6.68 22.73
CA LYS A 24 -3.65 -7.83 22.74
C LYS A 24 -3.99 -8.92 21.71
N ASN A 25 -4.64 -8.58 20.60
CA ASN A 25 -5.05 -9.53 19.56
C ASN A 25 -4.07 -9.62 18.38
N GLY A 26 -2.98 -8.84 18.41
CA GLY A 26 -1.98 -8.87 17.35
C GLY A 26 -1.19 -10.16 17.29
N ARG A 27 -0.73 -10.50 16.09
CA ARG A 27 -0.14 -11.80 15.75
C ARG A 27 1.23 -11.62 15.12
N LEU A 28 2.04 -12.67 15.18
CA LEU A 28 3.25 -12.78 14.40
C LEU A 28 3.01 -13.80 13.30
N THR A 29 2.96 -13.35 12.05
CA THR A 29 2.77 -14.21 10.88
C THR A 29 3.98 -14.15 9.95
N ASN A 30 4.13 -15.13 9.07
CA ASN A 30 5.19 -15.15 8.05
C ASN A 30 5.11 -13.91 7.14
N GLN A 31 3.89 -13.48 6.78
CA GLN A 31 3.67 -12.29 5.98
C GLN A 31 3.98 -11.00 6.75
N LEU A 32 3.55 -10.86 8.01
CA LEU A 32 3.92 -9.70 8.84
C LEU A 32 5.44 -9.61 9.05
N GLN A 33 6.12 -10.75 9.20
CA GLN A 33 7.58 -10.79 9.24
C GLN A 33 8.21 -10.37 7.91
N TYR A 34 7.64 -10.77 6.77
CA TYR A 34 8.10 -10.35 5.44
C TYR A 34 7.91 -8.84 5.26
N LEU A 35 6.75 -8.31 5.61
CA LEU A 35 6.44 -6.87 5.58
C LEU A 35 7.45 -6.08 6.42
N GLN A 36 7.80 -6.56 7.62
CA GLN A 36 8.79 -5.90 8.46
C GLN A 36 10.22 -6.01 7.94
N LYS A 37 10.67 -7.23 7.62
CA LYS A 37 12.09 -7.51 7.37
C LYS A 37 12.54 -7.24 5.95
N VAL A 38 11.60 -7.24 5.00
CA VAL A 38 11.86 -7.06 3.57
C VAL A 38 11.25 -5.75 3.10
N VAL A 39 9.91 -5.64 3.13
CA VAL A 39 9.20 -4.51 2.51
C VAL A 39 9.55 -3.19 3.17
N LEU A 40 9.30 -3.06 4.47
CA LEU A 40 9.58 -1.85 5.23
C LEU A 40 11.07 -1.50 5.21
N LYS A 41 11.95 -2.51 5.34
CA LYS A 41 13.40 -2.31 5.34
C LYS A 41 13.90 -1.72 4.02
N ASP A 42 13.39 -2.20 2.89
CA ASP A 42 13.79 -1.73 1.57
C ASP A 42 13.20 -0.35 1.27
N LEU A 43 11.93 -0.11 1.64
CA LEU A 43 11.32 1.21 1.55
C LEU A 43 12.08 2.24 2.39
N TRP A 44 12.45 1.90 3.63
CA TRP A 44 13.15 2.82 4.54
C TRP A 44 14.53 3.25 4.04
N LYS A 45 15.20 2.41 3.24
CA LYS A 45 16.52 2.69 2.66
C LYS A 45 16.46 3.47 1.36
N HIS A 46 15.28 3.54 0.73
CA HIS A 46 15.12 4.22 -0.55
C HIS A 46 15.42 5.71 -0.40
N SER A 47 16.09 6.31 -1.39
CA SER A 47 16.51 7.73 -1.36
C SER A 47 15.34 8.70 -1.12
N PHE A 48 14.14 8.32 -1.55
CA PHE A 48 12.93 9.12 -1.43
C PHE A 48 12.07 8.85 -0.19
N SER A 49 12.50 8.00 0.74
CA SER A 49 11.66 7.66 1.90
C SER A 49 11.56 8.75 2.96
N TRP A 50 12.52 9.68 2.99
CA TRP A 50 12.68 10.62 4.10
C TRP A 50 11.42 11.46 4.45
N PRO A 51 10.55 11.90 3.51
CA PRO A 51 9.32 12.62 3.87
C PRO A 51 8.28 11.72 4.54
N PHE A 52 8.31 10.42 4.22
CA PHE A 52 7.34 9.43 4.68
C PHE A 52 7.79 8.72 5.96
N GLN A 53 9.00 9.02 6.46
CA GLN A 53 9.57 8.38 7.64
C GLN A 53 8.96 8.85 8.96
N ARG A 54 8.20 9.95 9.01
CA ARG A 54 7.58 10.46 10.24
C ARG A 54 6.21 11.08 9.93
N PRO A 55 5.34 11.24 10.95
CA PRO A 55 4.10 11.99 10.77
C PRO A 55 4.38 13.38 10.19
N VAL A 56 3.47 13.85 9.33
CA VAL A 56 3.57 15.17 8.71
C VAL A 56 3.48 16.25 9.78
N ASP A 57 4.49 17.11 9.87
CA ASP A 57 4.48 18.26 10.78
C ASP A 57 3.86 19.46 10.05
N ALA A 58 2.54 19.58 10.15
CA ALA A 58 1.77 20.64 9.49
C ALA A 58 2.16 22.03 9.98
N VAL A 59 2.58 22.16 11.25
CA VAL A 59 3.06 23.42 11.81
C VAL A 59 4.38 23.82 11.15
N LYS A 60 5.36 22.90 11.14
CA LYS A 60 6.69 23.15 10.57
C LYS A 60 6.65 23.39 9.06
N LEU A 61 5.76 22.70 8.36
CA LEU A 61 5.59 22.80 6.91
C LEU A 61 4.60 23.91 6.49
N GLN A 62 3.97 24.60 7.44
CA GLN A 62 2.97 25.64 7.20
C GLN A 62 1.80 25.15 6.33
N LEU A 63 1.28 23.97 6.66
CA LEU A 63 0.17 23.30 5.96
C LEU A 63 -1.11 23.37 6.82
N PRO A 64 -1.80 24.52 6.88
CA PRO A 64 -2.89 24.75 7.85
C PRO A 64 -4.10 23.83 7.66
N ASP A 65 -4.29 23.28 6.46
CA ASP A 65 -5.42 22.46 6.07
C ASP A 65 -5.11 20.96 6.01
N TYR A 66 -3.86 20.54 6.25
CA TYR A 66 -3.43 19.16 6.08
C TYR A 66 -4.29 18.17 6.88
N TYR A 67 -4.43 18.38 8.19
CA TYR A 67 -5.25 17.51 9.06
C TYR A 67 -6.76 17.81 8.97
N THR A 68 -7.15 18.85 8.24
CA THR A 68 -8.54 19.08 7.85
C THR A 68 -8.92 18.24 6.63
N ILE A 69 -7.97 17.98 5.73
CA ILE A 69 -8.18 17.14 4.54
C ILE A 69 -7.88 15.67 4.86
N ILE A 70 -6.73 15.40 5.47
CA ILE A 70 -6.24 14.05 5.80
C ILE A 70 -6.78 13.62 7.16
N LYS A 71 -7.73 12.67 7.12
CA LYS A 71 -8.41 12.16 8.33
C LYS A 71 -7.71 10.99 9.00
N ASN A 72 -7.00 10.19 8.22
CA ASN A 72 -6.31 8.99 8.70
C ASN A 72 -4.81 9.11 8.39
N PRO A 73 -4.06 9.97 9.10
CA PRO A 73 -2.63 10.13 8.84
C PRO A 73 -1.86 8.83 9.10
N MET A 74 -0.87 8.56 8.26
CA MET A 74 -0.02 7.37 8.35
C MET A 74 1.38 7.67 7.83
N ASP A 75 2.39 6.99 8.39
CA ASP A 75 3.81 7.13 8.05
C ASP A 75 4.59 5.84 8.33
N LEU A 76 5.76 5.70 7.72
CA LEU A 76 6.60 4.50 7.82
C LEU A 76 7.05 4.21 9.25
N ASN A 77 7.28 5.20 10.10
CA ASN A 77 7.73 4.95 11.47
C ASN A 77 6.57 4.51 12.36
N THR A 78 5.37 5.00 12.12
CA THR A 78 4.15 4.43 12.74
C THR A 78 3.97 2.97 12.33
N ILE A 79 4.06 2.64 11.04
CA ILE A 79 3.96 1.25 10.54
C ILE A 79 5.08 0.38 11.15
N LYS A 80 6.31 0.90 11.20
CA LYS A 80 7.45 0.24 11.85
C LYS A 80 7.15 -0.10 13.30
N LYS A 81 6.69 0.89 14.09
CA LYS A 81 6.34 0.68 15.49
C LYS A 81 5.19 -0.31 15.63
N ARG A 82 4.18 -0.25 14.75
CA ARG A 82 3.06 -1.20 14.75
C ARG A 82 3.54 -2.64 14.52
N LEU A 83 4.43 -2.87 13.56
CA LEU A 83 5.04 -4.20 13.34
C LEU A 83 5.88 -4.65 14.54
N GLU A 84 6.69 -3.77 15.11
CA GLU A 84 7.55 -4.08 16.28
C GLU A 84 6.74 -4.39 17.54
N ASN A 85 5.60 -3.72 17.74
CA ASN A 85 4.74 -3.91 18.91
C ASN A 85 3.64 -4.95 18.70
N LYS A 86 3.72 -5.77 17.63
CA LYS A 86 2.70 -6.76 17.27
C LYS A 86 1.30 -6.12 17.25
N TYR A 87 1.17 -4.98 16.60
CA TYR A 87 -0.08 -4.24 16.54
C TYR A 87 -1.10 -4.94 15.64
N TYR A 88 -0.66 -5.43 14.49
CA TYR A 88 -1.54 -6.05 13.49
C TYR A 88 -1.91 -7.48 13.85
N ALA A 89 -3.16 -7.84 13.58
CA ALA A 89 -3.66 -9.21 13.63
C ALA A 89 -3.43 -9.94 12.30
N LYS A 90 -3.43 -9.22 11.17
CA LYS A 90 -3.24 -9.76 9.82
C LYS A 90 -2.32 -8.86 8.98
N ALA A 91 -1.64 -9.45 8.00
CA ALA A 91 -0.81 -8.72 7.04
C ALA A 91 -1.59 -7.68 6.23
N SER A 92 -2.86 -7.96 5.91
CA SER A 92 -3.73 -7.04 5.16
C SER A 92 -3.88 -5.68 5.84
N GLU A 93 -3.92 -5.64 7.17
CA GLU A 93 -4.03 -4.39 7.94
C GLU A 93 -2.77 -3.52 7.81
N CYS A 94 -1.60 -4.16 7.78
CA CYS A 94 -0.33 -3.46 7.57
C CYS A 94 -0.20 -2.96 6.13
N ILE A 95 -0.64 -3.75 5.15
CA ILE A 95 -0.70 -3.33 3.73
C ILE A 95 -1.61 -2.12 3.56
N GLU A 96 -2.76 -2.10 4.23
CA GLU A 96 -3.69 -0.99 4.19
C GLU A 96 -3.10 0.31 4.75
N ASP A 97 -2.26 0.24 5.79
CA ASP A 97 -1.54 1.41 6.30
C ASP A 97 -0.54 1.97 5.28
N PHE A 98 0.17 1.12 4.55
CA PHE A 98 1.04 1.58 3.44
C PHE A 98 0.21 2.25 2.34
N ASN A 99 -0.91 1.64 1.93
CA ASN A 99 -1.81 2.22 0.94
C ASN A 99 -2.41 3.56 1.40
N THR A 100 -2.77 3.65 2.68
CA THR A 100 -3.27 4.89 3.31
C THR A 100 -2.21 5.99 3.25
N MET A 101 -0.95 5.67 3.55
CA MET A 101 0.16 6.62 3.46
C MET A 101 0.32 7.18 2.04
N PHE A 102 0.31 6.34 1.00
CA PHE A 102 0.39 6.78 -0.39
C PHE A 102 -0.85 7.56 -0.83
N SER A 103 -2.04 7.06 -0.50
CA SER A 103 -3.32 7.69 -0.86
C SER A 103 -3.46 9.08 -0.25
N ASN A 104 -3.03 9.27 1.00
CA ASN A 104 -2.99 10.58 1.64
C ASN A 104 -2.07 11.56 0.91
N CYS A 105 -0.92 11.08 0.42
CA CYS A 105 -0.01 11.91 -0.38
C CYS A 105 -0.69 12.37 -1.67
N TYR A 106 -1.36 11.47 -2.39
CA TYR A 106 -2.04 11.79 -3.65
C TYR A 106 -3.30 12.63 -3.46
N LEU A 107 -3.97 12.50 -2.31
CA LEU A 107 -5.16 13.29 -1.99
C LEU A 107 -4.80 14.74 -1.68
N TYR A 108 -3.71 14.97 -0.94
CA TYR A 108 -3.33 16.32 -0.51
C TYR A 108 -2.53 17.11 -1.55
N ASN A 109 -1.64 16.43 -2.27
CA ASN A 109 -0.67 17.09 -3.15
C ASN A 109 -1.13 17.07 -4.62
N LYS A 110 -0.60 17.98 -5.44
CA LYS A 110 -0.99 18.07 -6.86
C LYS A 110 -0.25 17.04 -7.70
N PRO A 111 -0.88 16.51 -8.76
CA PRO A 111 -0.17 15.68 -9.73
C PRO A 111 1.06 16.41 -10.29
N GLY A 112 2.22 15.75 -10.24
CA GLY A 112 3.49 16.30 -10.72
C GLY A 112 4.36 16.95 -9.64
N ASP A 113 3.85 17.19 -8.43
CA ASP A 113 4.69 17.64 -7.31
C ASP A 113 5.76 16.57 -6.99
N ASP A 114 6.98 17.00 -6.62
CA ASP A 114 8.09 16.09 -6.33
C ASP A 114 7.71 15.01 -5.31
N ILE A 115 6.96 15.38 -4.26
CA ILE A 115 6.49 14.44 -3.23
C ILE A 115 5.58 13.34 -3.79
N VAL A 116 4.79 13.64 -4.83
CA VAL A 116 3.94 12.66 -5.52
C VAL A 116 4.79 11.71 -6.33
N LEU A 117 5.81 12.21 -7.05
CA LEU A 117 6.74 11.37 -7.80
C LEU A 117 7.56 10.45 -6.86
N MET A 118 7.94 10.98 -5.71
CA MET A 118 8.60 10.22 -4.64
C MET A 118 7.71 9.11 -4.08
N ALA A 119 6.43 9.41 -3.80
CA ALA A 119 5.44 8.42 -3.37
C ALA A 119 5.24 7.32 -4.42
N GLN A 120 5.11 7.67 -5.70
CA GLN A 120 4.95 6.71 -6.80
C GLN A 120 6.16 5.77 -6.93
N ALA A 121 7.38 6.29 -6.76
CA ALA A 121 8.59 5.46 -6.77
C ALA A 121 8.62 4.46 -5.62
N LEU A 122 8.21 4.89 -4.42
CA LEU A 122 8.11 4.01 -3.25
C LEU A 122 6.98 2.98 -3.40
N GLU A 123 5.81 3.40 -3.89
CA GLU A 123 4.66 2.51 -4.12
C GLU A 123 5.00 1.44 -5.17
N LYS A 124 5.72 1.80 -6.23
CA LYS A 124 6.24 0.82 -7.20
C LYS A 124 7.15 -0.21 -6.55
N LEU A 125 8.09 0.22 -5.70
CA LEU A 125 8.96 -0.69 -4.95
C LEU A 125 8.15 -1.56 -3.99
N PHE A 126 7.17 -0.98 -3.30
CA PHE A 126 6.26 -1.67 -2.41
C PHE A 126 5.51 -2.80 -3.13
N MET A 127 4.86 -2.50 -4.26
CA MET A 127 4.15 -3.49 -5.08
C MET A 127 5.09 -4.59 -5.61
N GLN A 128 6.29 -4.22 -6.04
CA GLN A 128 7.30 -5.19 -6.46
C GLN A 128 7.64 -6.17 -5.34
N LYS A 129 7.80 -5.70 -4.10
CA LYS A 129 8.11 -6.57 -2.95
C LYS A 129 6.90 -7.39 -2.54
N LEU A 130 5.69 -6.83 -2.55
CA LEU A 130 4.46 -7.57 -2.26
C LEU A 130 4.25 -8.73 -3.23
N SER A 131 4.59 -8.58 -4.52
CA SER A 131 4.47 -9.67 -5.49
C SER A 131 5.33 -10.90 -5.16
N GLN A 132 6.36 -10.73 -4.32
CA GLN A 132 7.28 -11.78 -3.87
C GLN A 132 6.94 -12.29 -2.46
N MET A 133 5.89 -11.77 -1.83
CA MET A 133 5.45 -12.19 -0.51
C MET A 133 4.81 -13.59 -0.59
N PRO A 134 5.01 -14.47 0.42
CA PRO A 134 4.30 -15.75 0.49
C PRO A 134 2.79 -15.55 0.41
N GLN A 135 2.09 -16.34 -0.42
CA GLN A 135 0.66 -16.15 -0.69
C GLN A 135 -0.22 -16.49 0.53
N GLU A 136 0.16 -17.52 1.29
CA GLU A 136 -0.58 -17.93 2.48
C GLU A 136 -0.03 -17.27 3.74
N GLU A 137 -0.94 -16.73 4.56
CA GLU A 137 -0.62 -16.18 5.87
C GLU A 137 -0.74 -17.28 6.94
N GLN A 138 0.37 -17.52 7.66
CA GLN A 138 0.49 -18.53 8.71
C GLN A 138 1.11 -17.90 9.97
N VAL A 139 0.56 -18.24 11.13
CA VAL A 139 1.10 -17.79 12.43
C VAL A 139 2.44 -18.47 12.68
N VAL A 140 3.47 -17.67 13.00
CA VAL A 140 4.81 -18.15 13.29
C VAL A 140 4.85 -18.61 14.74
N GLY A 141 4.63 -19.91 14.94
CA GLY A 141 4.76 -20.59 16.23
C GLY A 141 6.19 -21.08 16.47
N VAL A 142 6.69 -20.86 17.69
CA VAL A 142 7.90 -21.51 18.23
C VAL A 142 7.74 -23.01 17.97
N LYS A 143 8.71 -23.62 17.27
CA LYS A 143 8.75 -25.08 17.12
C LYS A 143 8.66 -25.69 18.51
N GLU A 144 7.52 -26.27 18.87
CA GLU A 144 7.50 -27.28 19.92
C GLU A 144 8.49 -28.35 19.48
N ARG A 145 9.55 -28.55 20.28
CA ARG A 145 10.49 -29.63 20.10
C ARG A 145 9.74 -30.93 20.35
N ILE A 146 9.07 -31.47 19.34
CA ILE A 146 8.71 -32.88 19.33
C ILE A 146 10.03 -33.63 19.16
N LYS A 147 10.57 -34.15 20.27
CA LYS A 147 11.60 -35.18 20.27
C LYS A 147 11.06 -36.34 19.42
N LYS A 148 11.63 -36.58 18.24
CA LYS A 148 11.37 -37.81 17.47
C LYS A 148 11.94 -38.98 18.26
N GLY A 149 11.06 -39.64 19.01
CA GLY A 149 11.28 -40.97 19.56
C GLY A 149 11.20 -42.02 18.44
N THR A 150 12.15 -42.94 18.52
CA THR A 150 12.35 -44.23 17.86
C THR A 150 11.15 -44.85 17.13
N GLN A 151 11.41 -45.26 15.88
CA GLN A 151 10.56 -46.10 15.05
C GLN A 151 10.39 -47.49 15.68
N GLN A 152 9.15 -47.94 15.87
CA GLN A 152 8.83 -49.36 15.93
C GLN A 152 7.59 -49.64 15.08
N ASN A 153 7.80 -50.48 14.07
CA ASN A 153 6.78 -51.11 13.24
C ASN A 153 6.07 -52.21 14.03
N ILE A 154 4.73 -52.21 14.06
CA ILE A 154 3.92 -53.45 14.12
C ILE A 154 2.69 -53.25 13.21
N ALA A 155 2.40 -54.31 12.45
CA ALA A 155 1.49 -54.36 11.32
C ALA A 155 0.08 -54.90 11.67
N VAL A 156 -0.80 -54.83 10.66
CA VAL A 156 -2.08 -55.56 10.41
C VAL A 156 -3.29 -55.14 11.27
N SER A 157 -4.55 -54.96 10.81
CA SER A 157 -5.28 -55.45 9.63
C SER A 157 -6.53 -54.60 9.32
N SER A 158 -6.83 -54.45 8.02
CA SER A 158 -8.13 -54.43 7.32
C SER A 158 -9.44 -53.96 7.98
N ALA A 159 -10.06 -52.93 7.40
CA ALA A 159 -11.47 -52.97 6.98
C ALA A 159 -11.72 -52.03 5.80
N LYS A 160 -12.67 -52.41 4.98
CA LYS A 160 -12.86 -52.09 3.56
C LYS A 160 -14.13 -51.26 3.43
N GLU A 161 -14.10 -50.11 2.75
CA GLU A 161 -15.28 -49.63 2.02
C GLU A 161 -14.89 -48.71 0.86
N LYS A 162 -15.49 -49.00 -0.30
CA LYS A 162 -15.29 -48.35 -1.60
C LYS A 162 -16.39 -47.30 -1.81
N SER A 163 -16.04 -46.16 -2.38
CA SER A 163 -16.75 -45.61 -3.56
C SER A 163 -15.90 -44.52 -4.22
N SER A 164 -16.00 -44.44 -5.55
CA SER A 164 -15.37 -43.48 -6.48
C SER A 164 -16.42 -43.24 -7.60
N PRO A 165 -16.22 -42.40 -8.64
CA PRO A 165 -15.24 -41.32 -8.88
C PRO A 165 -15.89 -40.03 -9.51
N SER A 166 -15.02 -39.14 -10.03
CA SER A 166 -15.22 -38.17 -11.15
C SER A 166 -15.38 -36.70 -10.72
N ALA A 167 -14.35 -35.84 -10.83
CA ALA A 167 -13.74 -35.21 -12.01
C ALA A 167 -14.65 -34.20 -12.74
N THR A 168 -14.29 -32.91 -12.72
CA THR A 168 -13.95 -32.06 -13.89
C THR A 168 -13.71 -30.59 -13.52
N GLU A 169 -12.51 -30.12 -13.88
CA GLU A 169 -12.10 -28.83 -14.49
C GLU A 169 -13.07 -27.66 -14.81
N LYS A 170 -12.43 -26.47 -14.86
CA LYS A 170 -12.79 -25.16 -15.48
C LYS A 170 -13.66 -24.23 -14.61
N VAL A 171 -13.44 -22.91 -14.52
CA VAL A 171 -13.04 -21.92 -15.52
C VAL A 171 -12.35 -20.72 -14.83
N PHE A 172 -11.19 -20.31 -15.37
CA PHE A 172 -10.58 -18.99 -15.19
C PHE A 172 -11.33 -17.99 -16.09
N LYS A 173 -11.95 -16.96 -15.51
CA LYS A 173 -12.48 -15.81 -16.27
C LYS A 173 -11.66 -14.57 -15.93
N GLN A 174 -10.90 -14.11 -16.92
CA GLN A 174 -10.48 -12.73 -17.05
C GLN A 174 -11.73 -11.83 -17.04
N GLN A 175 -11.67 -10.76 -16.27
CA GLN A 175 -12.60 -9.66 -16.37
C GLN A 175 -11.81 -8.46 -16.90
N GLU A 176 -12.02 -8.17 -18.18
CA GLU A 176 -11.52 -6.97 -18.84
C GLU A 176 -12.24 -5.73 -18.28
N ILE A 177 -11.45 -4.70 -18.01
CA ILE A 177 -11.92 -3.36 -17.64
C ILE A 177 -12.04 -2.57 -18.94
N PRO A 178 -13.20 -1.99 -19.30
CA PRO A 178 -13.29 -1.15 -20.49
C PRO A 178 -12.57 0.18 -20.25
N SER A 179 -11.48 0.37 -20.98
CA SER A 179 -10.79 1.66 -21.14
C SER A 179 -11.69 2.62 -21.94
N VAL A 180 -12.30 3.58 -21.25
CA VAL A 180 -13.00 4.70 -21.88
C VAL A 180 -12.03 5.88 -21.98
N PHE A 181 -11.35 5.98 -23.13
CA PHE A 181 -10.77 7.24 -23.59
C PHE A 181 -11.39 7.58 -24.95
N PRO A 182 -12.00 8.76 -25.12
CA PRO A 182 -12.53 9.18 -26.42
C PRO A 182 -11.39 9.54 -27.38
N LYS A 183 -11.35 8.86 -28.54
CA LYS A 183 -10.55 9.27 -29.69
C LYS A 183 -11.28 10.40 -30.42
N THR A 184 -10.75 11.61 -30.35
CA THR A 184 -11.14 12.68 -31.28
C THR A 184 -10.41 12.48 -32.59
N SER A 185 -11.20 12.25 -33.64
CA SER A 185 -10.81 12.25 -35.04
C SER A 185 -10.54 13.69 -35.48
N ILE A 186 -9.31 14.00 -35.90
CA ILE A 186 -9.00 15.21 -36.66
C ILE A 186 -8.68 14.76 -38.09
N SER A 187 -9.57 15.08 -39.01
CA SER A 187 -9.34 14.94 -40.45
C SER A 187 -8.40 16.05 -40.94
N PRO A 188 -7.47 15.78 -41.88
CA PRO A 188 -6.68 16.82 -42.51
C PRO A 188 -7.53 17.58 -43.55
N LEU A 189 -7.61 18.90 -43.43
CA LEU A 189 -8.24 19.77 -44.42
C LEU A 189 -7.25 20.03 -45.56
N ASN A 190 -7.64 19.67 -46.78
CA ASN A 190 -6.88 19.88 -48.00
C ASN A 190 -6.85 21.36 -48.43
N VAL A 191 -5.67 21.71 -48.93
CA VAL A 191 -5.26 22.80 -49.82
C VAL A 191 -6.36 23.34 -50.74
N VAL A 192 -6.46 24.68 -50.80
CA VAL A 192 -6.98 25.43 -51.97
C VAL A 192 -5.88 26.39 -52.45
N GLN A 193 -5.53 26.26 -53.73
CA GLN A 193 -4.69 27.16 -54.52
C GLN A 193 -5.48 28.36 -55.05
N GLY A 194 -4.76 29.47 -55.28
CA GLY A 194 -5.15 30.61 -56.12
C GLY A 194 -4.91 31.94 -55.41
N ALA A 195 -4.26 32.97 -55.95
CA ALA A 195 -3.71 33.20 -57.27
C ALA A 195 -2.70 34.38 -57.20
N SER A 196 -2.06 34.61 -58.33
CA SER A 196 -0.89 35.44 -58.64
C SER A 196 -1.09 36.97 -58.58
N VAL A 197 0.05 37.67 -58.36
CA VAL A 197 0.52 39.02 -58.81
C VAL A 197 -0.39 40.26 -58.76
N ASN A 198 0.10 41.36 -58.14
CA ASN A 198 0.65 42.51 -58.87
C ASN A 198 1.24 43.61 -57.97
N SER A 199 2.21 44.30 -58.59
CA SER A 199 3.01 45.47 -58.20
C SER A 199 2.27 46.74 -57.81
N SER A 200 2.84 47.51 -56.88
CA SER A 200 3.07 48.97 -56.95
C SER A 200 4.13 49.36 -55.92
#